data_AF-R6LLM1-F1
#
_entry.id   AF-R6LLM1-F1
#
_cell.length_a   1.000
_cell.length_b   1.000
_cell.length_c   1.000
_cell.angle_alpha   90.00
_cell.angle_beta   90.00
_cell.angle_gamma   90.00
#
_symmetry.space_group_name_H-M   'P 1'
#
loop_
_entity.id
_entity.type
_entity.pdbx_description
1 polymer ?
#
loop_
_entity_poly.entity_id
_entity_poly.type
_entity_poly.pdbx_seq_one_letter_code
_entity_poly.pdbx_strand_id
1 'polypeptide(L)'
;MTQCENAELIAVMEITPELAESCRAKWNCKKAYTSAEDLLNDPEIDAVYIASPVFLYAQQAMAAADAGKHILIEKPLAMTAA
;
A
#
# COMPACT_ATOMS: atom_id res chain seq x y z
N MET A 1 18.26 -2.11 -8.33
CA MET A 1 18.42 -0.74 -8.87
C MET A 1 17.29 0.09 -8.31
N THR A 2 17.61 1.12 -7.52
CA THR A 2 16.62 2.10 -7.05
C THR A 2 16.18 2.93 -8.26
N GLN A 3 14.87 2.93 -8.56
CA GLN A 3 14.33 3.67 -9.72
C GLN A 3 13.90 5.11 -9.36
N CYS A 4 13.94 5.47 -8.07
CA CYS A 4 13.61 6.79 -7.55
C CYS A 4 14.67 7.22 -6.53
N GLU A 5 15.18 8.44 -6.61
CA GLU A 5 16.23 8.92 -5.70
C GLU A 5 15.71 9.29 -4.30
N ASN A 6 14.43 9.68 -4.21
CA ASN A 6 13.81 10.21 -2.99
C ASN A 6 12.76 9.27 -2.37
N ALA A 7 12.75 7.99 -2.76
CA ALA A 7 11.78 7.02 -2.25
C ALA A 7 12.38 5.60 -2.22
N GLU A 8 12.04 4.84 -1.18
CA GLU A 8 12.36 3.43 -1.03
C GLU A 8 11.08 2.62 -0.88
N LEU A 9 10.94 1.52 -1.62
CA LEU A 9 9.83 0.58 -1.42
C LEU A 9 10.15 -0.35 -0.24
N ILE A 10 9.70 0.03 0.96
CA ILE A 10 10.04 -0.70 2.20
C ILE A 10 9.11 -1.87 2.50
N ALA A 11 7.88 -1.86 1.98
CA ALA A 11 6.83 -2.81 2.31
C ALA A 11 5.92 -3.13 1.11
N VAL A 12 5.29 -4.31 1.16
CA VAL A 12 4.17 -4.71 0.28
C VAL A 12 3.03 -5.30 1.10
N MET A 13 1.82 -5.28 0.55
CA MET A 13 0.65 -5.94 1.14
C MET A 13 -0.08 -6.76 0.08
N GLU A 14 -0.49 -7.96 0.44
CA GLU A 14 -1.32 -8.84 -0.37
C GLU A 14 -2.31 -9.60 0.51
N ILE A 15 -3.34 -10.19 -0.09
CA ILE A 15 -4.43 -10.83 0.68
C ILE A 15 -4.05 -12.15 1.38
N THR A 16 -2.98 -12.82 0.93
CA THR A 16 -2.49 -14.07 1.56
C THR A 16 -1.01 -13.98 1.89
N PRO A 17 -0.53 -14.70 2.92
CA PRO A 17 0.89 -14.71 3.29
C PRO A 17 1.81 -15.11 2.13
N GLU A 18 1.39 -16.06 1.31
CA GLU A 18 2.18 -16.58 0.19
C GLU A 18 2.34 -15.52 -0.91
N LEU A 19 1.27 -14.80 -1.23
CA LEU A 19 1.32 -13.70 -2.19
C LEU A 19 2.16 -12.54 -1.65
N ALA A 20 1.97 -12.19 -0.38
CA ALA A 20 2.70 -11.11 0.27
C ALA A 20 4.21 -11.39 0.28
N GLU A 21 4.60 -12.62 0.65
CA GLU A 21 6.00 -13.04 0.66
C GLU A 21 6.58 -13.14 -0.76
N SER A 22 5.81 -13.65 -1.73
CA SER A 22 6.22 -13.67 -3.14
C SER A 22 6.49 -12.26 -3.67
N CYS A 23 5.59 -11.30 -3.41
CA CYS A 23 5.75 -9.91 -3.79
C CYS A 23 6.95 -9.27 -3.08
N ARG A 24 7.12 -9.54 -1.77
CA ARG A 24 8.24 -9.01 -0.98
C ARG A 24 9.57 -9.49 -1.54
N ALA A 25 9.69 -10.78 -1.86
CA ALA A 25 10.88 -11.36 -2.47
C ALA A 25 11.13 -10.79 -3.87
N LYS A 26 10.08 -10.69 -4.71
CA LYS A 26 10.17 -10.14 -6.07
C LYS A 26 10.70 -8.71 -6.09
N TRP A 27 10.25 -7.88 -5.16
CA TRP A 27 10.60 -6.46 -5.09
C TRP A 27 11.69 -6.13 -4.08
N ASN A 28 12.20 -7.14 -3.38
CA ASN A 28 13.23 -7.03 -2.34
C ASN A 28 12.85 -6.04 -1.22
N CYS A 29 11.60 -6.10 -0.75
CA CYS A 29 11.10 -5.24 0.33
C CYS A 29 11.48 -5.79 1.71
N LYS A 30 11.59 -4.90 2.69
CA LYS A 30 11.93 -5.25 4.08
C LYS A 30 10.77 -5.99 4.77
N LYS A 31 9.53 -5.57 4.48
CA LYS A 31 8.34 -6.06 5.19
C LYS A 31 7.25 -6.52 4.21
N ALA A 32 6.41 -7.44 4.68
CA ALA A 32 5.21 -7.93 4.00
C ALA A 32 4.05 -7.95 4.98
N TYR A 33 2.88 -7.53 4.52
CA TYR A 33 1.65 -7.50 5.32
C TYR A 33 0.53 -8.26 4.62
N THR A 34 -0.41 -8.77 5.42
CA THR A 34 -1.63 -9.40 4.91
C THR A 34 -2.89 -8.57 5.16
N SER A 35 -2.75 -7.42 5.84
CA SER A 35 -3.84 -6.50 6.11
C SER A 35 -3.39 -5.06 5.89
N ALA A 36 -4.33 -4.20 5.46
CA ALA A 36 -4.06 -2.77 5.34
C ALA A 36 -3.87 -2.12 6.72
N GLU A 37 -4.55 -2.60 7.76
CA GLU A 37 -4.44 -2.07 9.11
C GLU A 37 -3.02 -2.20 9.66
N ASP A 38 -2.42 -3.40 9.58
CA ASP A 38 -1.06 -3.64 10.07
C ASP A 38 -0.03 -2.82 9.29
N LEU A 39 -0.22 -2.67 7.97
CA LEU A 39 0.64 -1.83 7.13
C LEU A 39 0.51 -0.36 7.54
N LEU A 40 -0.71 0.16 7.66
CA LEU A 40 -0.95 1.58 7.93
C LEU A 40 -0.54 1.99 9.35
N ASN A 41 -0.53 1.06 10.30
CA ASN A 41 -0.03 1.29 11.66
C ASN A 41 1.50 1.29 11.77
N ASP A 42 2.24 0.96 10.70
CA ASP A 42 3.70 0.99 10.72
C ASP A 42 4.20 2.46 10.69
N PRO A 43 4.92 2.93 11.73
CA PRO A 43 5.48 4.28 11.75
C PRO A 43 6.61 4.49 10.74
N GLU A 44 7.22 3.44 10.18
CA GLU A 44 8.26 3.56 9.14
C GLU A 44 7.70 3.87 7.75
N ILE A 45 6.38 3.77 7.54
CA ILE A 45 5.74 4.06 6.25
C ILE A 45 5.30 5.52 6.21
N ASP A 46 5.86 6.30 5.28
CA ASP A 46 5.47 7.71 5.05
C ASP A 46 4.28 7.86 4.09
N ALA A 47 4.21 6.99 3.09
CA ALA A 47 3.24 7.05 1.99
C ALA A 47 2.82 5.65 1.53
N VAL A 48 1.60 5.54 0.99
CA VAL A 48 1.08 4.30 0.41
C VAL A 48 0.64 4.50 -1.04
N TYR A 49 0.87 3.46 -1.84
CA TYR A 49 0.32 3.32 -3.18
C TYR A 49 -0.77 2.24 -3.17
N ILE A 50 -2.01 2.65 -3.39
CA ILE A 50 -3.18 1.78 -3.34
C ILE A 50 -3.50 1.28 -4.75
N ALA A 51 -3.15 0.02 -5.01
CA ALA A 51 -3.37 -0.69 -6.28
C ALA A 51 -4.22 -1.96 -6.12
N SER A 52 -5.06 -2.00 -5.09
CA SER A 52 -6.05 -3.06 -4.84
C SER A 52 -7.22 -3.00 -5.84
N PRO A 53 -8.22 -3.90 -5.76
CA PRO A 53 -9.47 -3.72 -6.49
C PRO A 53 -10.18 -2.40 -6.14
N VAL A 54 -10.61 -1.65 -7.16
CA VAL A 54 -11.19 -0.29 -7.06
C VAL A 54 -12.28 -0.11 -5.99
N PHE A 55 -13.10 -1.12 -5.70
CA PHE A 55 -14.16 -1.04 -4.69
C PHE A 55 -13.60 -0.90 -3.26
N LEU A 56 -12.31 -1.14 -3.05
CA LEU A 56 -11.60 -0.97 -1.77
C LEU A 56 -10.93 0.40 -1.63
N TYR A 57 -10.75 1.16 -2.71
CA TYR A 57 -9.96 2.40 -2.69
C TYR A 57 -10.48 3.41 -1.68
N ALA A 58 -11.80 3.63 -1.62
CA ALA A 58 -12.38 4.59 -0.68
C ALA A 58 -12.07 4.22 0.78
N GLN A 59 -12.31 2.96 1.17
CA GLN A 59 -12.03 2.48 2.52
C GLN A 59 -10.54 2.57 2.86
N GLN A 60 -9.67 2.12 1.96
CA GLN A 60 -8.23 2.10 2.21
C GLN A 60 -7.62 3.50 2.22
N ALA A 61 -8.09 4.40 1.35
CA ALA A 61 -7.65 5.78 1.33
C ALA A 61 -8.07 6.54 2.59
N MET A 62 -9.31 6.33 3.06
CA MET A 62 -9.75 6.92 4.33
C MET A 62 -8.90 6.41 5.50
N ALA A 63 -8.71 5.09 5.60
CA ALA A 63 -7.86 4.52 6.66
C ALA A 63 -6.42 5.04 6.60
N ALA A 64 -5.85 5.19 5.40
CA ALA A 64 -4.51 5.74 5.23
C ALA A 64 -4.43 7.21 5.62
N ALA A 65 -5.45 8.00 5.30
CA ALA A 65 -5.54 9.41 5.69
C ALA A 65 -5.67 9.56 7.20
N ASP A 66 -6.51 8.74 7.84
CA ASP A 66 -6.69 8.71 9.29
C ASP A 66 -5.38 8.31 10.01
N ALA A 67 -4.59 7.42 9.40
CA ALA A 67 -3.25 7.04 9.87
C ALA A 67 -2.15 8.07 9.53
N GLY A 68 -2.50 9.20 8.92
CA GLY A 68 -1.57 10.28 8.58
C GLY A 68 -0.61 9.97 7.44
N LYS A 69 -0.92 8.99 6.58
CA LYS A 69 -0.06 8.58 5.45
C LYS A 69 -0.36 9.43 4.22
N HIS A 70 0.67 9.74 3.43
CA HIS A 70 0.45 10.26 2.08
C HIS A 70 -0.09 9.16 1.15
N ILE A 71 -0.95 9.52 0.19
CA ILE A 71 -1.69 8.52 -0.59
C ILE A 71 -1.54 8.78 -2.08
N LEU A 72 -1.11 7.75 -2.80
CA LEU A 72 -1.27 7.61 -4.25
C LEU A 72 -2.28 6.49 -4.52
N ILE A 73 -3.27 6.72 -5.37
CA ILE A 73 -4.33 5.73 -5.68
C ILE A 73 -4.29 5.43 -7.17
N GLU A 74 -4.35 4.16 -7.54
CA GLU A 74 -4.51 3.77 -8.94
C GLU A 74 -5.81 4.28 -9.54
N LYS A 75 -5.80 4.45 -10.87
CA LYS A 75 -7.04 4.81 -11.58
C LYS A 75 -7.97 3.59 -11.72
N PRO A 76 -9.30 3.81 -11.73
CA PRO A 76 -9.98 5.07 -11.45
C PRO A 76 -10.01 5.36 -9.95
N LEU A 77 -10.01 6.65 -9.58
CA LEU A 77 -9.98 7.09 -8.17
C LEU A 77 -11.12 6.49 -7.33
N ALA A 78 -12.31 6.36 -7.91
CA ALA A 78 -13.49 5.82 -7.25
C ALA A 78 -14.45 5.19 -8.27
N MET A 79 -15.37 4.35 -7.79
CA MET A 79 -16.43 3.73 -8.59
C MET A 79 -17.52 4.72 -9.01
N THR A 80 -17.74 5.76 -8.21
CA THR A 80 -18.78 6.78 -8.43
C THR A 80 -18.24 8.16 -8.07
N ALA A 81 -18.87 9.20 -8.62
CA ALA A 81 -18.73 10.56 -8.12
C ALA A 81 -19.72 10.81 -6.95
N ALA A 82 -19.53 11.91 -6.23
CA ALA A 82 -20.47 12.39 -5.21
C ALA A 82 -21.71 13.05 -5.84
#